data_AF-A0A8H6D7W9-F1
#
_entry.id   AF-A0A8H6D7W9-F1
#
_cell.length_a   1.000
_cell.length_b   1.000
_cell.length_c   1.000
_cell.angle_alpha   90.00
_cell.angle_beta   90.00
_cell.angle_gamma   90.00
#
_symmetry.space_group_name_H-M   'P 1'
#
loop_
_entity.id
_entity.type
_entity.pdbx_description
1 polymer ?
#
loop_
_entity_poly.entity_id
_entity_poly.type
_entity_poly.pdbx_seq_one_letter_code
_entity_poly.pdbx_strand_id
1 'polypeptide(L)'
;MSNTTETLNRWALVSSLYGPGTFWSWLIIVASVFTSWTINPATKRLDTITNDTIAALTLPVVAAVDALYQLAKYDRPDRPRLLLSDSPEDIQLVAALEAPLTICEVYVVLAIFLHSAASRRYQWKREGCVTLSTLLCFSPQLVIFFTYPDLPVSRSTFARPFLFNFVLALGFISGIMAIMTGISIIRTVVVTVYRRAKPSSTEDQERPKEKRSGFEKWSNIFASVLIAVIISIVKYGFVGNTMAFAAGVLGYQTRMIRFMPKSNVSLMDLDQIVALAGGEFTLLFSIYDAVKGWRSSSNAGTGNNS
;
A
#
# COMPACT_ATOMS: atom_id res chain seq x y z
N MET A 1 32.86 0.51 -41.97
CA MET A 1 32.18 1.35 -40.96
C MET A 1 31.30 0.43 -40.14
N SER A 2 31.70 0.20 -38.88
CA SER A 2 31.07 -0.75 -37.96
C SER A 2 29.68 -0.26 -37.52
N ASN A 3 28.69 -1.15 -37.56
CA ASN A 3 27.39 -1.00 -36.91
C ASN A 3 27.58 -0.86 -35.39
N THR A 4 27.58 0.38 -34.89
CA THR A 4 27.43 0.70 -33.46
C THR A 4 26.08 1.37 -33.23
N THR A 5 24.99 0.69 -33.60
CA THR A 5 23.77 0.78 -32.79
C THR A 5 24.01 -0.10 -31.56
N GLU A 6 24.83 0.39 -30.63
CA GLU A 6 24.72 -0.06 -29.24
C GLU A 6 23.27 0.14 -28.87
N THR A 7 22.53 -0.96 -28.69
CA THR A 7 21.16 -0.93 -28.20
C THR A 7 21.24 -0.39 -26.77
N LEU A 8 21.12 0.93 -26.62
CA LEU A 8 21.10 1.62 -25.34
C LEU A 8 20.07 0.91 -24.45
N ASN A 9 20.57 0.35 -23.36
CA ASN A 9 19.75 -0.47 -22.48
C ASN A 9 18.74 0.44 -21.76
N ARG A 10 17.44 0.28 -22.06
CA ARG A 10 16.35 1.10 -21.50
C ARG A 10 16.39 1.23 -19.98
N TRP A 11 16.76 0.17 -19.28
CA TRP A 11 16.69 0.14 -17.81
C TRP A 11 18.00 0.52 -17.12
N ALA A 12 18.97 1.08 -17.86
CA ALA A 12 20.31 1.39 -17.34
C ALA A 12 20.30 2.38 -16.17
N LEU A 13 19.33 3.31 -16.16
CA LEU A 13 19.19 4.31 -15.09
C LEU A 13 18.27 3.86 -13.95
N VAL A 14 17.70 2.66 -14.02
CA VAL A 14 16.84 2.13 -12.95
C VAL A 14 17.70 1.71 -11.77
N SER A 15 17.42 2.31 -10.60
CA SER A 15 18.08 1.93 -9.35
C SER A 15 17.82 0.47 -8.98
N SER A 16 18.85 -0.25 -8.51
CA SER A 16 18.71 -1.62 -7.99
C SER A 16 17.82 -1.72 -6.76
N LEU A 17 17.53 -0.59 -6.10
CA LEU A 17 16.55 -0.50 -5.01
C LEU A 17 15.16 -0.99 -5.44
N TYR A 18 14.79 -0.79 -6.71
CA TYR A 18 13.52 -1.26 -7.26
C TYR A 18 13.64 -2.62 -7.97
N GLY A 19 14.76 -3.31 -7.75
CA GLY A 19 15.00 -4.64 -8.28
C GLY A 19 14.02 -5.69 -7.73
N PRO A 20 13.97 -6.87 -8.37
CA PRO A 20 13.03 -7.92 -8.01
C PRO A 20 13.16 -8.40 -6.57
N GLY A 21 14.38 -8.55 -6.05
CA GLY A 21 14.61 -9.07 -4.70
C GLY A 21 14.09 -8.13 -3.63
N THR A 22 14.40 -6.84 -3.75
CA THR A 22 13.87 -5.80 -2.86
C THR A 22 12.36 -5.69 -2.95
N PHE A 23 11.78 -5.76 -4.15
CA PHE A 23 10.34 -5.74 -4.35
C PHE A 23 9.64 -6.91 -3.63
N TRP A 24 10.13 -8.14 -3.81
CA TRP A 24 9.58 -9.32 -3.16
C TRP A 24 9.75 -9.30 -1.65
N SER A 25 10.93 -8.90 -1.18
CA SER A 25 11.21 -8.68 0.25
C SER A 25 10.18 -7.75 0.88
N TRP A 26 9.93 -6.61 0.23
CA TRP A 26 8.96 -5.64 0.70
C TRP A 26 7.53 -6.20 0.74
N LEU A 27 7.10 -6.94 -0.29
CA LEU A 27 5.78 -7.59 -0.28
C LEU A 27 5.63 -8.57 0.89
N ILE A 28 6.69 -9.32 1.19
CA ILE A 28 6.74 -10.24 2.33
C ILE A 28 6.60 -9.48 3.66
N ILE A 29 7.30 -8.35 3.81
CA ILE A 29 7.19 -7.48 4.99
C ILE A 29 5.77 -6.90 5.11
N VAL A 30 5.16 -6.44 4.02
CA VAL A 30 3.76 -5.94 4.04
C VAL A 30 2.79 -7.06 4.45
N ALA A 31 2.97 -8.28 3.93
CA ALA A 31 2.17 -9.44 4.32
C ALA A 31 2.35 -9.80 5.81
N SER A 32 3.58 -9.70 6.33
CA SER A 32 3.89 -9.86 7.75
C SER A 32 3.13 -8.85 8.62
N VAL A 33 3.17 -7.56 8.25
CA VAL A 33 2.46 -6.49 8.97
C VAL A 33 0.95 -6.74 8.93
N PHE A 34 0.39 -7.06 7.77
CA PHE A 34 -1.03 -7.35 7.63
C PHE A 34 -1.47 -8.54 8.51
N THR A 35 -0.69 -9.61 8.53
CA THR A 35 -0.92 -10.81 9.36
C THR A 35 -0.83 -10.45 10.85
N SER A 36 0.17 -9.65 11.24
CA SER A 36 0.39 -9.19 12.62
C SER A 36 -0.77 -8.34 13.14
N TRP A 37 -1.38 -7.53 12.28
CA TRP A 37 -2.50 -6.68 12.67
C TRP A 37 -3.83 -7.45 12.71
N THR A 38 -3.97 -8.50 11.90
CA THR A 38 -5.24 -9.24 11.77
C THR A 38 -5.34 -10.46 12.68
N ILE A 39 -4.25 -11.21 12.84
CA ILE A 39 -4.23 -12.56 13.43
C ILE A 39 -3.53 -12.60 14.79
N ASN A 40 -2.42 -11.88 14.98
CA ASN A 40 -1.62 -11.98 16.21
C ASN A 40 -2.33 -11.30 17.42
N PRO A 41 -2.75 -12.04 18.46
CA PRO A 41 -3.52 -11.50 19.59
C PRO A 41 -2.72 -10.54 20.46
N ALA A 42 -1.39 -10.65 20.49
CA ALA A 42 -0.52 -9.77 21.26
C ALA A 42 -0.47 -8.36 20.64
N THR A 43 -0.27 -8.27 19.32
CA THR A 43 -0.10 -7.00 18.60
C THR A 43 -1.39 -6.42 18.04
N LYS A 44 -2.46 -7.22 17.91
CA LYS A 44 -3.77 -6.80 17.37
C LYS A 44 -4.52 -5.82 18.27
N ARG A 45 -4.16 -5.68 19.54
CA ARG A 45 -4.79 -4.72 20.48
C ARG A 45 -3.93 -3.49 20.78
N LEU A 46 -2.64 -3.52 20.44
CA LEU A 46 -1.71 -2.43 20.71
C LEU A 46 -1.69 -1.48 19.53
N ASP A 47 -1.92 -0.18 19.78
CA ASP A 47 -1.72 0.88 18.78
C ASP A 47 -0.26 1.35 18.81
N THR A 48 0.65 0.45 18.46
CA THR A 48 2.08 0.70 18.37
C THR A 48 2.55 0.56 16.93
N ILE A 49 3.50 1.42 16.54
CA ILE A 49 4.22 1.35 15.27
C ILE A 49 5.39 0.40 15.51
N THR A 50 5.37 -0.76 14.86
CA THR A 50 6.44 -1.76 14.95
C THR A 50 7.52 -1.49 13.90
N ASN A 51 8.72 -2.02 14.10
CA ASN A 51 9.81 -1.89 13.12
C ASN A 51 9.38 -2.41 11.73
N ASP A 52 8.64 -3.52 11.68
CA ASP A 52 8.09 -4.07 10.44
C ASP A 52 7.10 -3.12 9.77
N THR A 53 6.31 -2.37 10.56
CA THR A 53 5.43 -1.32 10.04
C THR A 53 6.23 -0.19 9.41
N ILE A 54 7.34 0.22 10.05
CA ILE A 54 8.21 1.25 9.49
C ILE A 54 8.79 0.74 8.17
N ALA A 55 9.39 -0.46 8.17
CA ALA A 55 9.97 -1.07 6.97
C ALA A 55 8.96 -1.22 5.82
N ALA A 56 7.72 -1.65 6.11
CA ALA A 56 6.65 -1.78 5.11
C ALA A 56 6.28 -0.45 4.45
N LEU A 57 6.35 0.66 5.21
CA LEU A 57 5.96 2.00 4.74
C LEU A 57 7.14 2.78 4.16
N THR A 58 8.37 2.46 4.53
CA THR A 58 9.57 3.19 4.07
C THR A 58 9.77 3.06 2.57
N LEU A 59 9.70 1.85 1.99
CA LEU A 59 9.97 1.69 0.56
C LEU A 59 8.99 2.50 -0.34
N PRO A 60 7.66 2.46 -0.10
CA PRO A 60 6.72 3.31 -0.84
C PRO A 60 6.94 4.81 -0.65
N VAL A 61 7.29 5.23 0.57
CA VAL A 61 7.59 6.64 0.87
C VAL A 61 8.84 7.10 0.11
N VAL A 62 9.91 6.30 0.13
CA VAL A 62 11.14 6.58 -0.63
C VAL A 62 10.86 6.61 -2.12
N ALA A 63 10.08 5.65 -2.63
CA ALA A 63 9.67 5.63 -4.04
C ALA A 63 8.90 6.89 -4.45
N ALA A 64 7.97 7.34 -3.61
CA ALA A 64 7.20 8.55 -3.88
C ALA A 64 8.09 9.80 -3.93
N VAL A 65 9.02 9.93 -2.97
CA VAL A 65 9.98 11.05 -2.92
C VAL A 65 10.93 11.00 -4.12
N ASP A 66 11.43 9.82 -4.49
CA ASP A 66 12.29 9.64 -5.65
C ASP A 66 11.56 10.01 -6.96
N ALA A 67 10.32 9.56 -7.14
CA ALA A 67 9.51 9.95 -8.30
C ALA A 67 9.29 11.48 -8.37
N LEU A 68 8.96 12.12 -7.24
CA LEU A 68 8.82 13.59 -7.18
C LEU A 68 10.14 14.30 -7.48
N TYR A 69 11.25 13.80 -6.95
CA TYR A 69 12.57 14.36 -7.19
C TYR A 69 12.96 14.27 -8.67
N GLN A 70 12.73 13.11 -9.29
CA GLN A 70 12.99 12.91 -10.72
C GLN A 70 12.11 13.83 -11.59
N LEU A 71 10.82 13.95 -11.27
CA LEU A 71 9.93 14.90 -11.93
C LEU A 71 10.44 16.34 -11.77
N ALA A 72 10.73 16.79 -10.55
CA ALA A 72 11.21 18.15 -10.31
C ALA A 72 12.56 18.46 -10.98
N LYS A 73 13.44 17.46 -11.10
CA LYS A 73 14.78 17.61 -11.68
C LYS A 73 14.77 17.65 -13.21
N TYR A 74 14.00 16.76 -13.82
CA TYR A 74 14.06 16.52 -15.28
C TYR A 74 12.88 17.12 -16.04
N ASP A 75 11.77 17.44 -15.37
CA ASP A 75 10.61 18.11 -15.96
C ASP A 75 10.74 19.63 -15.82
N ARG A 76 11.58 20.23 -16.68
CA ARG A 76 11.79 21.68 -16.76
C ARG A 76 10.87 22.32 -17.80
N PRO A 77 10.46 23.59 -17.64
CA PRO A 77 9.64 24.30 -18.63
C PRO A 77 10.24 24.35 -20.05
N ASP A 78 11.56 24.20 -20.17
CA ASP A 78 12.28 24.16 -21.46
C ASP A 78 12.31 22.76 -22.13
N ARG A 79 11.92 21.69 -21.41
CA ARG A 79 11.82 20.31 -21.93
C ARG A 79 10.44 19.69 -21.60
N PRO A 80 9.31 20.30 -22.03
CA PRO A 80 7.96 19.96 -21.57
C PRO A 80 7.38 18.64 -22.14
N ARG A 81 8.24 17.74 -22.63
CA ARG A 81 7.84 16.51 -23.34
C ARG A 81 8.72 15.31 -23.02
N LEU A 82 9.34 15.27 -21.83
CA LEU A 82 10.13 14.10 -21.40
C LEU A 82 9.35 12.79 -21.59
N LEU A 83 8.07 12.78 -21.21
CA LEU A 83 7.18 11.61 -21.28
C LEU A 83 6.66 11.29 -22.70
N LEU A 84 6.97 12.15 -23.68
CA LEU A 84 6.54 12.08 -25.08
C LEU A 84 7.73 12.03 -26.04
N SER A 85 8.96 12.00 -25.51
CA SER A 85 10.19 12.02 -26.29
C SER A 85 10.61 10.61 -26.67
N ASP A 86 11.04 10.45 -27.91
CA ASP A 86 11.58 9.20 -28.46
C ASP A 86 13.12 9.14 -28.37
N SER A 87 13.76 10.12 -27.71
CA SER A 87 15.21 10.11 -27.48
C SER A 87 15.61 8.93 -26.59
N PRO A 88 16.69 8.20 -26.91
CA PRO A 88 17.13 7.06 -26.10
C PRO A 88 17.49 7.45 -24.66
N GLU A 89 18.00 8.66 -24.44
CA GLU A 89 18.30 9.19 -23.11
C GLU A 89 17.03 9.47 -22.30
N ASP A 90 16.01 10.05 -22.95
CA ASP A 90 14.72 10.35 -22.32
C ASP A 90 13.98 9.04 -21.99
N ILE A 91 14.09 8.01 -22.84
CA ILE A 91 13.55 6.66 -22.58
C ILE A 91 14.14 6.06 -21.31
N GLN A 92 15.44 6.22 -21.06
CA GLN A 92 16.08 5.71 -19.83
C GLN A 92 15.62 6.48 -18.58
N LEU A 93 15.44 7.80 -18.69
CA LEU A 93 14.91 8.62 -17.61
C LEU A 93 13.46 8.27 -17.28
N VAL A 94 12.63 8.06 -18.31
CA VAL A 94 11.24 7.59 -18.14
C VAL A 94 11.22 6.22 -17.48
N ALA A 95 12.09 5.30 -17.89
CA ALA A 95 12.23 3.99 -17.26
C ALA A 95 12.66 4.07 -15.77
N ALA A 96 13.56 5.00 -15.43
CA ALA A 96 13.96 5.26 -14.04
C ALA A 96 12.82 5.85 -13.19
N LEU A 97 11.90 6.61 -13.80
CA LEU A 97 10.69 7.13 -13.17
C LEU A 97 9.58 6.06 -13.05
N GLU A 98 9.48 5.14 -14.01
CA GLU A 98 8.49 4.05 -14.00
C GLU A 98 8.62 3.15 -12.78
N ALA A 99 9.86 2.87 -12.37
CA ALA A 99 10.15 1.94 -11.28
C ALA A 99 9.56 2.41 -9.92
N PRO A 100 9.84 3.62 -9.42
CA PRO A 100 9.22 4.13 -8.19
C PRO A 100 7.71 4.32 -8.33
N LEU A 101 7.21 4.79 -9.47
CA LEU A 101 5.76 4.93 -9.71
C LEU A 101 5.03 3.58 -9.59
N THR A 102 5.68 2.50 -10.01
CA THR A 102 5.16 1.14 -9.88
C THR A 102 5.03 0.71 -8.43
N ILE A 103 6.01 0.99 -7.59
CA ILE A 103 5.94 0.74 -6.15
C ILE A 103 4.78 1.53 -5.52
N CYS A 104 4.65 2.81 -5.84
CA CYS A 104 3.58 3.65 -5.33
C CYS A 104 2.19 3.11 -5.71
N GLU A 105 2.00 2.69 -6.96
CA GLU A 105 0.73 2.12 -7.43
C GLU A 105 0.38 0.81 -6.72
N VAL A 106 1.34 -0.10 -6.58
CA VAL A 106 1.15 -1.36 -5.84
C VAL A 106 0.82 -1.07 -4.38
N TYR A 107 1.55 -0.14 -3.76
CA TYR A 107 1.32 0.23 -2.37
C TYR A 107 -0.07 0.83 -2.15
N VAL A 108 -0.56 1.70 -3.03
CA VAL A 108 -1.90 2.29 -2.93
C VAL A 108 -2.99 1.20 -2.87
N VAL A 109 -2.84 0.11 -3.63
CA VAL A 109 -3.76 -1.04 -3.56
C VAL A 109 -3.62 -1.78 -2.23
N LEU A 110 -2.38 -2.03 -1.78
CA LEU A 110 -2.11 -2.67 -0.49
C LEU A 110 -2.58 -1.83 0.70
N ALA A 111 -2.53 -0.50 0.58
CA ALA A 111 -2.93 0.44 1.60
C ALA A 111 -4.42 0.35 1.94
N ILE A 112 -5.28 0.02 0.97
CA ILE A 112 -6.71 -0.24 1.24
C ILE A 112 -6.86 -1.38 2.27
N PHE A 113 -6.07 -2.45 2.12
CA PHE A 113 -6.09 -3.58 3.03
C PHE A 113 -5.48 -3.25 4.40
N LEU A 114 -4.35 -2.54 4.42
CA LEU A 114 -3.71 -2.11 5.66
C LEU A 114 -4.58 -1.13 6.46
N HIS A 115 -5.20 -0.17 5.77
CA HIS A 115 -6.10 0.82 6.36
C HIS A 115 -7.38 0.14 6.88
N SER A 116 -7.91 -0.85 6.13
CA SER A 116 -9.00 -1.72 6.60
C SER A 116 -8.63 -2.51 7.85
N ALA A 117 -7.38 -3.00 7.96
CA ALA A 117 -6.92 -3.73 9.13
C ALA A 117 -6.76 -2.80 10.35
N ALA A 118 -6.20 -1.60 10.17
CA ALA A 118 -5.98 -0.62 11.24
C ALA A 118 -7.30 -0.02 11.79
N SER A 119 -8.23 0.36 10.90
CA SER A 119 -9.52 0.98 11.25
C SER A 119 -10.45 0.08 12.09
N ARG A 120 -10.27 -1.25 12.04
CA ARG A 120 -11.10 -2.21 12.79
C ARG A 120 -11.03 -2.03 14.30
N ARG A 121 -9.94 -1.47 14.86
CA ARG A 121 -9.71 -1.43 16.31
C ARG A 121 -9.28 -0.07 16.85
N TYR A 122 -9.63 1.03 16.17
CA TYR A 122 -9.31 2.41 16.61
C TYR A 122 -7.80 2.66 16.78
N GLN A 123 -6.99 2.06 15.91
CA GLN A 123 -5.53 2.16 15.97
C GLN A 123 -5.05 3.35 15.14
N TRP A 124 -5.24 4.54 15.69
CA TRP A 124 -5.02 5.80 15.00
C TRP A 124 -3.59 6.04 14.55
N LYS A 125 -2.59 5.56 15.30
CA LYS A 125 -1.20 5.74 14.88
C LYS A 125 -0.92 4.95 13.62
N ARG A 126 -1.36 3.69 13.59
CA ARG A 126 -1.24 2.82 12.40
C ARG A 126 -2.02 3.37 11.23
N GLU A 127 -3.26 3.78 11.48
CA GLU A 127 -4.13 4.35 10.47
C GLU A 127 -3.54 5.63 9.87
N GLY A 128 -3.09 6.56 10.72
CA GLY A 128 -2.47 7.81 10.29
C GLY A 128 -1.20 7.59 9.48
N CYS A 129 -0.34 6.65 9.86
CA CYS A 129 0.85 6.30 9.08
C CYS A 129 0.51 5.74 7.69
N VAL A 130 -0.50 4.86 7.60
CA VAL A 130 -0.96 4.29 6.32
C VAL A 130 -1.59 5.39 5.46
N THR A 131 -2.42 6.26 6.02
CA THR A 131 -3.03 7.38 5.28
C THR A 131 -1.97 8.35 4.77
N LEU A 132 -1.02 8.76 5.61
CA LEU A 132 0.03 9.70 5.24
C LEU A 132 0.92 9.16 4.11
N SER A 133 1.38 7.91 4.24
CA SER A 133 2.17 7.24 3.19
C SER A 133 1.38 7.06 1.89
N THR A 134 0.07 6.80 1.98
CA THR A 134 -0.80 6.70 0.81
C THR A 134 -0.92 8.04 0.09
N LEU A 135 -1.16 9.14 0.82
CA LEU A 135 -1.21 10.49 0.26
C LEU A 135 0.10 10.84 -0.46
N LEU A 136 1.23 10.48 0.14
CA LEU A 136 2.54 10.70 -0.47
C LEU A 136 2.69 9.88 -1.77
N CYS A 137 2.29 8.60 -1.78
CA CYS A 137 2.34 7.74 -2.98
C CYS A 137 1.37 8.20 -4.09
N PHE A 138 0.31 8.92 -3.74
CA PHE A 138 -0.57 9.57 -4.73
C PHE A 138 0.04 10.83 -5.33
N SER A 139 0.90 11.55 -4.61
CA SER A 139 1.38 12.87 -5.06
C SER A 139 2.12 12.85 -6.41
N PRO A 140 3.04 11.91 -6.75
CA PRO A 140 3.63 11.89 -8.09
C PRO A 140 2.59 11.69 -9.19
N GLN A 141 1.55 10.88 -8.93
CA GLN A 141 0.49 10.61 -9.90
C GLN A 141 -0.37 11.85 -10.14
N LEU A 142 -0.68 12.60 -9.09
CA LEU A 142 -1.40 13.87 -9.20
C LEU A 142 -0.58 14.91 -9.95
N VAL A 143 0.73 15.02 -9.66
CA VAL A 143 1.63 15.92 -10.39
C VAL A 143 1.61 15.60 -11.88
N ILE A 144 1.82 14.33 -12.27
CA ILE A 144 1.79 13.93 -13.68
C ILE A 144 0.41 14.20 -14.30
N PHE A 145 -0.66 13.89 -13.59
CA PHE A 145 -2.03 14.10 -14.08
C PHE A 145 -2.34 15.58 -14.36
N PHE A 146 -1.97 16.48 -13.44
CA PHE A 146 -2.21 17.92 -13.61
C PHE A 146 -1.25 18.58 -14.60
N THR A 147 0.00 18.11 -14.69
CA THR A 147 0.99 18.65 -15.64
C THR A 147 0.72 18.14 -17.07
N TYR A 148 0.20 16.93 -17.22
CA TYR A 148 -0.04 16.29 -18.52
C TYR A 148 -1.49 15.77 -18.67
N PRO A 149 -2.49 16.66 -18.73
CA PRO A 149 -3.91 16.26 -18.77
C PRO A 149 -4.29 15.47 -20.04
N ASP A 150 -3.56 15.66 -21.14
CA ASP A 150 -3.82 15.01 -22.43
C ASP A 150 -2.82 13.90 -22.78
N LEU A 151 -2.11 13.32 -21.79
CA LEU A 151 -1.10 12.27 -22.06
C LEU A 151 -1.79 10.99 -22.57
N PRO A 152 -1.71 10.66 -23.88
CA PRO A 152 -2.37 9.48 -24.41
C PRO A 152 -1.54 8.24 -24.07
N VAL A 153 -2.18 7.17 -23.59
CA VAL A 153 -1.51 5.87 -23.33
C VAL A 153 -0.73 5.38 -24.56
N SER A 154 -1.23 5.66 -25.76
CA SER A 154 -0.60 5.25 -27.02
C SER A 154 0.60 6.08 -27.45
N ARG A 155 0.83 7.26 -26.85
CA ARG A 155 1.96 8.15 -27.17
C ARG A 155 2.91 8.37 -26.01
N SER A 156 2.60 7.88 -24.82
CA SER A 156 3.50 7.96 -23.68
C SER A 156 4.68 7.00 -23.86
N THR A 157 5.89 7.46 -23.52
CA THR A 157 7.11 6.64 -23.54
C THR A 157 7.09 5.50 -22.50
N PHE A 158 6.06 5.45 -21.64
CA PHE A 158 5.88 4.45 -20.61
C PHE A 158 5.71 3.02 -21.15
N ALA A 159 6.37 2.04 -20.52
CA ALA A 159 6.25 0.63 -20.91
C ALA A 159 4.90 -0.02 -20.54
N ARG A 160 4.12 0.64 -19.67
CA ARG A 160 2.80 0.20 -19.23
C ARG A 160 1.92 1.40 -18.85
N PRO A 161 0.58 1.28 -18.93
CA PRO A 161 -0.29 2.31 -18.40
C PRO A 161 -0.29 2.30 -16.86
N PHE A 162 -0.41 3.49 -16.25
CA PHE A 162 -0.52 3.72 -14.80
C PHE A 162 -1.89 4.27 -14.41
N LEU A 163 -2.22 4.27 -13.11
CA LEU A 163 -3.47 4.83 -12.57
C LEU A 163 -3.83 6.23 -13.09
N PHE A 164 -2.86 7.14 -13.26
CA PHE A 164 -3.14 8.49 -13.75
C PHE A 164 -3.67 8.54 -15.18
N ASN A 165 -3.42 7.51 -16.00
CA ASN A 165 -4.00 7.40 -17.34
C ASN A 165 -5.50 7.04 -17.29
N PHE A 166 -6.00 6.60 -16.13
CA PHE A 166 -7.37 6.17 -15.92
C PHE A 166 -8.03 7.01 -14.82
N VAL A 167 -8.48 8.21 -15.18
CA VAL A 167 -9.09 9.19 -14.26
C VAL A 167 -10.20 8.58 -13.40
N LEU A 168 -11.05 7.73 -13.98
CA LEU A 168 -12.10 7.04 -13.24
C LEU A 168 -11.54 6.08 -12.17
N ALA A 169 -10.47 5.34 -12.48
CA ALA A 169 -9.84 4.45 -11.52
C ALA A 169 -9.11 5.23 -10.41
N LEU A 170 -8.41 6.30 -10.78
CA LEU A 170 -7.74 7.20 -9.83
C LEU A 170 -8.75 7.86 -8.87
N GLY A 171 -9.83 8.42 -9.43
CA GLY A 171 -10.93 9.03 -8.66
C GLY A 171 -11.66 8.01 -7.78
N PHE A 172 -11.85 6.80 -8.28
CA PHE A 172 -12.48 5.72 -7.51
C PHE A 172 -11.64 5.28 -6.30
N ILE A 173 -10.34 5.02 -6.49
CA ILE A 173 -9.46 4.58 -5.40
C ILE A 173 -9.28 5.70 -4.36
N SER A 174 -9.04 6.93 -4.81
CA SER A 174 -8.95 8.09 -3.91
C SER A 174 -10.26 8.33 -3.15
N GLY A 175 -11.40 8.18 -3.81
CA GLY A 175 -12.73 8.23 -3.20
C GLY A 175 -12.93 7.18 -2.11
N ILE A 176 -12.56 5.92 -2.37
CA ILE A 176 -12.62 4.85 -1.37
C ILE A 176 -11.77 5.20 -0.14
N MET A 177 -10.51 5.59 -0.35
CA MET A 177 -9.60 5.92 0.75
C MET A 177 -10.11 7.11 1.57
N ALA A 178 -10.68 8.14 0.91
CA ALA A 178 -11.27 9.29 1.57
C ALA A 178 -12.50 8.90 2.41
N ILE A 179 -13.39 8.06 1.87
CA ILE A 179 -14.57 7.55 2.60
C ILE A 179 -14.12 6.73 3.82
N MET A 180 -13.17 5.81 3.65
CA MET A 180 -12.66 5.00 4.76
C MET A 180 -12.08 5.87 5.87
N THR A 181 -11.22 6.83 5.51
CA THR A 181 -10.60 7.75 6.47
C THR A 181 -11.66 8.61 7.16
N GLY A 182 -12.63 9.15 6.41
CA GLY A 182 -13.71 9.96 6.97
C GLY A 182 -14.56 9.19 7.97
N ILE A 183 -14.87 7.93 7.68
CA ILE A 183 -15.64 7.06 8.58
C ILE A 183 -14.86 6.76 9.85
N SER A 184 -13.57 6.43 9.75
CA SER A 184 -12.73 6.24 10.92
C SER A 184 -12.63 7.50 11.80
N ILE A 185 -12.53 8.68 11.18
CA ILE A 185 -12.51 9.96 11.90
C ILE A 185 -13.83 10.15 12.66
N ILE A 186 -14.97 10.07 11.97
CA ILE A 186 -16.30 10.24 12.58
C ILE A 186 -16.49 9.25 13.72
N ARG A 187 -16.21 7.97 13.45
CA ARG A 187 -16.36 6.87 14.42
C ARG A 187 -15.63 7.19 15.71
N THR A 188 -14.43 7.73 15.60
CA THR A 188 -13.65 7.95 16.81
C THR A 188 -13.93 9.28 17.49
N VAL A 189 -14.32 10.32 16.75
CA VAL A 189 -14.88 11.54 17.35
C VAL A 189 -16.10 11.17 18.19
N VAL A 190 -17.03 10.37 17.64
CA VAL A 190 -18.22 9.88 18.35
C VAL A 190 -17.84 9.11 19.62
N VAL A 191 -16.91 8.15 19.53
CA VAL A 191 -16.45 7.38 20.71
C VAL A 191 -15.79 8.30 21.75
N THR A 192 -14.99 9.27 21.33
CA THR A 192 -14.29 10.18 22.24
C THR A 192 -15.27 11.13 22.94
N VAL A 193 -16.24 11.69 22.22
CA VAL A 193 -17.30 12.54 22.77
C VAL A 193 -18.18 11.74 23.72
N TYR A 194 -18.59 10.52 23.35
CA TYR A 194 -19.37 9.64 24.23
C TYR A 194 -18.62 9.31 25.52
N ARG A 195 -17.29 9.07 25.45
CA ARG A 195 -16.46 8.85 26.63
C ARG A 195 -16.37 10.07 27.55
N ARG A 196 -16.34 11.28 26.98
CA ARG A 196 -16.29 12.54 27.75
C ARG A 196 -17.64 12.93 28.35
N ALA A 197 -18.75 12.60 27.68
CA ALA A 197 -20.10 12.98 28.08
C ALA A 197 -20.65 12.14 29.25
N LYS A 198 -20.03 11.01 29.61
CA LYS A 198 -20.47 10.20 30.76
C LYS A 198 -19.67 10.57 32.02
N PRO A 199 -20.24 11.33 32.97
CA PRO A 199 -19.58 11.58 34.25
C PRO A 199 -19.42 10.27 35.03
N SER A 200 -18.33 10.16 35.78
CA SER A 200 -18.05 9.04 36.68
C SER A 200 -18.99 9.10 37.89
N SER A 201 -20.25 8.69 37.74
CA SER A 201 -21.12 8.45 38.90
C SER A 201 -20.84 7.06 39.46
N THR A 202 -20.63 7.02 40.77
CA THR A 202 -20.10 5.91 41.57
C THR A 202 -21.10 4.76 41.80
N GLU A 203 -22.25 4.74 41.14
CA GLU A 203 -23.36 3.81 41.43
C GLU A 203 -23.65 2.73 40.37
N ASP A 204 -23.02 2.76 39.19
CA ASP A 204 -23.34 1.84 38.10
C ASP A 204 -22.32 0.69 37.97
N GLN A 205 -22.05 -0.11 39.00
CA GLN A 205 -21.00 -1.14 38.90
C GLN A 205 -21.41 -2.41 38.11
N GLU A 206 -22.71 -2.64 37.85
CA GLU A 206 -23.16 -3.90 37.22
C GLU A 206 -23.81 -3.75 35.83
N ARG A 207 -24.53 -2.66 35.52
CA ARG A 207 -25.25 -2.52 34.22
C ARG A 207 -24.55 -1.80 33.05
N PRO A 208 -23.43 -1.05 33.19
CA PRO A 208 -22.89 -0.29 32.05
C PRO A 208 -21.93 -1.07 31.16
N LYS A 209 -21.36 -2.20 31.61
CA LYS A 209 -20.47 -3.02 30.76
C LYS A 209 -21.21 -3.66 29.59
N GLU A 210 -22.46 -4.06 29.79
CA GLU A 210 -23.24 -4.79 28.79
C GLU A 210 -23.69 -3.88 27.62
N LYS A 211 -24.28 -2.72 27.91
CA LYS A 211 -24.65 -1.70 26.91
C LYS A 211 -23.42 -1.10 26.19
N ARG A 212 -22.30 -0.92 26.92
CA ARG A 212 -21.01 -0.46 26.39
C ARG A 212 -20.41 -1.46 25.40
N SER A 213 -20.52 -2.77 25.70
CA SER A 213 -20.10 -3.82 24.76
C SER A 213 -20.99 -3.85 23.52
N GLY A 214 -22.30 -3.59 23.67
CA GLY A 214 -23.27 -3.62 22.58
C GLY A 214 -22.97 -2.58 21.50
N PHE A 215 -22.81 -1.30 21.85
CA PHE A 215 -22.55 -0.24 20.88
C PHE A 215 -21.19 -0.37 20.19
N GLU A 216 -20.12 -0.71 20.95
CA GLU A 216 -18.80 -0.96 20.36
C GLU A 216 -18.83 -2.19 19.44
N LYS A 217 -19.58 -3.24 19.80
CA LYS A 217 -19.77 -4.44 18.97
C LYS A 217 -20.56 -4.12 17.71
N TRP A 218 -21.64 -3.35 17.78
CA TRP A 218 -22.43 -2.90 16.62
C TRP A 218 -21.63 -1.98 15.69
N SER A 219 -20.88 -1.03 16.24
CA SER A 219 -19.98 -0.16 15.46
C SER A 219 -18.87 -0.97 14.77
N ASN A 220 -18.29 -1.96 15.45
CA ASN A 220 -17.32 -2.89 14.86
C ASN A 220 -17.94 -3.73 13.74
N ILE A 221 -19.17 -4.24 13.94
CA ILE A 221 -19.90 -5.01 12.92
C ILE A 221 -20.17 -4.13 11.70
N PHE A 222 -20.70 -2.92 11.90
CA PHE A 222 -21.00 -1.99 10.80
C PHE A 222 -19.74 -1.60 10.03
N ALA A 223 -18.64 -1.25 10.72
CA ALA A 223 -17.36 -0.98 10.07
C ALA A 223 -16.84 -2.21 9.32
N SER A 224 -16.98 -3.42 9.89
CA SER A 224 -16.55 -4.66 9.23
C SER A 224 -17.38 -5.00 7.99
N VAL A 225 -18.69 -4.75 8.02
CA VAL A 225 -19.61 -4.95 6.90
C VAL A 225 -19.30 -3.93 5.82
N LEU A 226 -19.12 -2.65 6.17
CA LEU A 226 -18.80 -1.62 5.20
C LEU A 226 -17.43 -1.86 4.56
N ILE A 227 -16.42 -2.25 5.35
CA ILE A 227 -15.10 -2.65 4.83
C ILE A 227 -15.25 -3.90 3.94
N ALA A 228 -16.06 -4.89 4.31
CA ALA A 228 -16.30 -6.08 3.49
C ALA A 228 -17.06 -5.74 2.20
N VAL A 229 -17.96 -4.77 2.24
CA VAL A 229 -18.65 -4.22 1.06
C VAL A 229 -17.67 -3.49 0.17
N ILE A 230 -16.81 -2.63 0.71
CA ILE A 230 -15.74 -1.95 -0.05
C ILE A 230 -14.79 -2.98 -0.65
N ILE A 231 -14.31 -3.96 0.12
CA ILE A 231 -13.47 -5.06 -0.37
C ILE A 231 -14.22 -5.87 -1.43
N SER A 232 -15.53 -6.08 -1.31
CA SER A 232 -16.34 -6.78 -2.31
C SER A 232 -16.55 -5.93 -3.57
N ILE A 233 -16.74 -4.61 -3.45
CA ILE A 233 -16.84 -3.69 -4.58
C ILE A 233 -15.48 -3.61 -5.30
N VAL A 234 -14.36 -3.59 -4.58
CA VAL A 234 -13.01 -3.68 -5.17
C VAL A 234 -12.81 -5.08 -5.78
N LYS A 235 -13.10 -6.16 -5.06
CA LYS A 235 -12.88 -7.54 -5.53
C LYS A 235 -13.80 -7.95 -6.67
N TYR A 236 -15.03 -7.46 -6.74
CA TYR A 236 -16.01 -7.88 -7.75
C TYR A 236 -16.34 -6.77 -8.75
N GLY A 237 -16.37 -5.49 -8.33
CA GLY A 237 -16.57 -4.35 -9.22
C GLY A 237 -15.31 -3.96 -9.98
N PHE A 238 -14.15 -3.86 -9.30
CA PHE A 238 -12.88 -3.60 -9.98
C PHE A 238 -12.40 -4.85 -10.73
N VAL A 239 -12.37 -6.04 -10.11
CA VAL A 239 -11.93 -7.26 -10.84
C VAL A 239 -12.93 -7.68 -11.92
N GLY A 240 -14.25 -7.45 -11.77
CA GLY A 240 -15.23 -7.76 -12.82
C GLY A 240 -15.13 -6.86 -14.05
N ASN A 241 -15.08 -5.53 -13.85
CA ASN A 241 -14.95 -4.59 -14.98
C ASN A 241 -13.53 -4.54 -15.55
N THR A 242 -12.48 -4.75 -14.73
CA THR A 242 -11.13 -4.97 -15.27
C THR A 242 -10.96 -6.35 -15.87
N MET A 243 -11.69 -7.40 -15.47
CA MET A 243 -11.64 -8.69 -16.18
C MET A 243 -12.33 -8.60 -17.54
N ALA A 244 -13.44 -7.90 -17.69
CA ALA A 244 -14.06 -7.68 -19.01
C ALA A 244 -13.18 -6.77 -19.90
N PHE A 245 -12.61 -5.69 -19.35
CA PHE A 245 -11.73 -4.77 -20.07
C PHE A 245 -10.33 -5.37 -20.36
N ALA A 246 -9.77 -6.17 -19.43
CA ALA A 246 -8.50 -6.85 -19.61
C ALA A 246 -8.63 -8.15 -20.41
N ALA A 247 -9.78 -8.85 -20.40
CA ALA A 247 -10.03 -9.99 -21.28
C ALA A 247 -10.17 -9.56 -22.76
N GLY A 248 -10.67 -8.35 -23.01
CA GLY A 248 -10.67 -7.76 -24.36
C GLY A 248 -9.28 -7.40 -24.89
N VAL A 249 -8.26 -7.30 -24.02
CA VAL A 249 -6.93 -6.82 -24.41
C VAL A 249 -5.78 -7.81 -24.14
N LEU A 250 -5.79 -8.70 -23.12
CA LEU A 250 -4.62 -9.57 -22.81
C LEU A 250 -4.90 -10.87 -22.02
N GLY A 251 -4.21 -11.94 -22.44
CA GLY A 251 -4.22 -13.30 -21.87
C GLY A 251 -3.59 -13.46 -20.47
N TYR A 252 -4.00 -14.53 -19.81
CA TYR A 252 -3.96 -14.77 -18.37
C TYR A 252 -2.56 -15.07 -17.75
N GLN A 253 -1.50 -15.21 -18.55
CA GLN A 253 -0.18 -15.69 -18.09
C GLN A 253 0.85 -14.58 -17.76
N THR A 254 0.61 -13.31 -18.08
CA THR A 254 1.58 -12.19 -17.88
C THR A 254 1.32 -11.31 -16.65
N ARG A 255 0.44 -11.71 -15.72
CA ARG A 255 -0.12 -10.80 -14.70
C ARG A 255 0.81 -10.35 -13.58
N MET A 256 1.80 -11.14 -13.17
CA MET A 256 2.75 -10.73 -12.11
C MET A 256 3.87 -9.82 -12.66
N ILE A 257 4.24 -9.99 -13.93
CA ILE A 257 5.32 -9.27 -14.63
C ILE A 257 4.97 -7.78 -14.87
N ARG A 258 3.69 -7.41 -14.73
CA ARG A 258 3.22 -6.02 -14.94
C ARG A 258 3.24 -5.15 -13.70
N PHE A 259 3.23 -5.73 -12.50
CA PHE A 259 3.22 -5.00 -11.24
C PHE A 259 4.60 -4.94 -10.58
N MET A 260 5.56 -5.71 -11.09
CA MET A 260 6.95 -5.61 -10.70
C MET A 260 7.63 -4.49 -11.51
N PRO A 261 8.40 -3.60 -10.88
CA PRO A 261 9.26 -2.68 -11.61
C PRO A 261 10.20 -3.46 -12.55
N LYS A 262 10.30 -3.01 -13.80
CA LYS A 262 11.31 -3.55 -14.72
C LYS A 262 12.65 -2.89 -14.42
N SER A 263 13.68 -3.71 -14.29
CA SER A 263 15.05 -3.27 -14.04
C SER A 263 16.03 -4.18 -14.78
N ASN A 264 17.29 -3.77 -14.87
CA ASN A 264 18.38 -4.60 -15.39
C ASN A 264 18.98 -5.57 -14.37
N VAL A 265 18.43 -5.60 -13.16
CA VAL A 265 18.98 -6.34 -12.03
C VAL A 265 18.32 -7.71 -11.97
N SER A 266 19.12 -8.75 -11.72
CA SER A 266 18.69 -10.12 -11.62
C SER A 266 18.38 -10.49 -10.17
N LEU A 267 17.45 -11.44 -9.96
CA LEU A 267 17.23 -12.05 -8.64
C LEU A 267 18.47 -12.77 -8.10
N MET A 268 19.40 -13.13 -8.98
CA MET A 268 20.65 -13.81 -8.61
C MET A 268 21.75 -12.85 -8.16
N ASP A 269 21.53 -11.54 -8.30
CA ASP A 269 22.50 -10.54 -7.85
C ASP A 269 22.52 -10.50 -6.31
N LEU A 270 23.71 -10.34 -5.74
CA LEU A 270 23.93 -10.50 -4.31
C LEU A 270 23.06 -9.54 -3.47
N ASP A 271 22.92 -8.29 -3.90
CA ASP A 271 22.08 -7.28 -3.24
C ASP A 271 20.59 -7.68 -3.23
N GLN A 272 20.10 -8.29 -4.32
CA GLN A 272 18.73 -8.77 -4.43
C GLN A 272 18.46 -10.01 -3.58
N ILE A 273 19.40 -10.95 -3.52
CA ILE A 273 19.31 -12.13 -2.65
C ILE A 273 19.30 -11.69 -1.18
N VAL A 274 20.20 -10.79 -0.80
CA VAL A 274 20.29 -10.26 0.57
C VAL A 274 19.02 -9.52 0.95
N ALA A 275 18.48 -8.69 0.04
CA ALA A 275 17.22 -8.01 0.28
C ALA A 275 16.07 -9.02 0.49
N LEU A 276 15.96 -10.03 -0.36
CA LEU A 276 14.93 -11.08 -0.26
C LEU A 276 15.03 -11.85 1.06
N ALA A 277 16.22 -12.30 1.43
CA ALA A 277 16.47 -13.01 2.68
C ALA A 277 16.04 -12.16 3.89
N GLY A 278 16.32 -10.85 3.89
CA GLY A 278 15.87 -9.94 4.95
C GLY A 278 14.35 -9.91 5.13
N GLY A 279 13.60 -9.95 4.02
CA GLY A 279 12.14 -10.04 4.04
C GLY A 279 11.65 -11.36 4.63
N GLU A 280 12.25 -12.48 4.21
CA GLU A 280 11.92 -13.81 4.73
C GLU A 280 12.17 -13.93 6.24
N PHE A 281 13.33 -13.45 6.73
CA PHE A 281 13.61 -13.43 8.17
C PHE A 281 12.57 -12.61 8.93
N THR A 282 12.19 -11.44 8.42
CA THR A 282 11.16 -10.59 9.04
C THR A 282 9.83 -11.34 9.17
N LEU A 283 9.41 -12.05 8.12
CA LEU A 283 8.19 -12.86 8.16
C LEU A 283 8.30 -14.01 9.17
N LEU A 284 9.42 -14.73 9.20
CA LEU A 284 9.63 -15.83 10.15
C LEU A 284 9.59 -15.35 11.60
N PHE A 285 10.22 -14.22 11.93
CA PHE A 285 10.14 -13.63 13.26
C PHE A 285 8.72 -13.20 13.62
N SER A 286 7.99 -12.60 12.69
CA SER A 286 6.59 -12.23 12.90
C SER A 286 5.69 -13.44 13.18
N ILE A 287 5.86 -14.53 12.41
CA ILE A 287 5.14 -15.79 12.63
C ILE A 287 5.51 -16.38 13.99
N TYR A 288 6.80 -16.41 14.33
CA TYR A 288 7.27 -16.90 15.62
C TYR A 288 6.66 -16.14 16.79
N ASP A 289 6.63 -14.80 16.73
CA ASP A 289 6.01 -13.96 17.75
C ASP A 289 4.50 -14.16 17.85
N ALA A 290 3.82 -14.39 16.72
CA ALA A 290 2.40 -14.73 16.71
C ALA A 290 2.12 -16.07 17.41
N VAL A 291 2.92 -17.10 17.11
CA VAL A 291 2.81 -18.44 17.73
C VAL A 291 3.12 -18.37 19.22
N LYS A 292 4.16 -17.65 19.62
CA LYS A 292 4.50 -17.41 21.03
C LYS A 292 3.37 -16.68 21.76
N GLY A 293 2.77 -15.67 21.13
CA GLY A 293 1.61 -14.96 21.65
C GLY A 293 0.40 -15.88 21.87
N TRP A 294 0.15 -16.81 20.95
CA TRP A 294 -0.92 -17.81 21.09
C TRP A 294 -0.69 -18.76 22.28
N ARG A 295 0.53 -19.29 22.42
CA ARG A 295 0.87 -20.18 23.54
C ARG A 295 0.72 -19.50 24.89
N SER A 296 1.16 -18.25 25.03
CA SER A 296 1.02 -17.47 26.27
C SER A 296 -0.46 -17.23 26.62
N SER A 297 -1.29 -16.86 25.63
CA SER A 297 -2.72 -16.66 25.84
C SER A 297 -3.47 -17.95 26.22
N SER A 298 -3.03 -19.10 25.70
CA SER A 298 -3.60 -20.41 26.05
C SER A 298 -3.26 -20.79 27.49
N ASN A 299 -2.00 -20.60 27.89
CA ASN A 299 -1.53 -20.96 29.24
C ASN A 299 -2.15 -20.07 30.33
N ALA A 300 -2.41 -18.79 30.04
CA ALA A 300 -3.13 -17.88 30.94
C ALA A 300 -4.61 -18.30 31.15
N GLY A 301 -5.22 -18.96 30.15
CA GLY A 301 -6.57 -19.49 30.27
C GLY A 301 -6.68 -20.72 31.17
N THR A 302 -5.61 -21.53 31.24
CA THR A 302 -5.56 -22.74 32.09
C THR A 302 -5.19 -22.47 33.55
N GLY A 303 -4.47 -21.38 33.84
CA GLY A 303 -4.05 -21.04 35.21
C GLY A 303 -5.11 -20.35 36.10
N ASN A 304 -6.26 -19.96 35.52
CA ASN A 304 -7.35 -19.32 36.26
C ASN A 304 -8.46 -20.30 36.72
N ASN A 305 -8.29 -21.60 36.44
CA ASN A 305 -9.24 -22.66 36.77
C ASN A 305 -8.71 -23.63 37.84
N SER A 306 -7.66 -23.26 38.58
CA SER A 306 -7.10 -24.04 39.68
C SER A 306 -7.23 -23.30 41.01
#